data_AF-A0A8S3IGJ4-F1
#
_entry.id   AF-A0A8S3IGJ4-F1
#
_cell.length_a   1.000
_cell.length_b   1.000
_cell.length_c   1.000
_cell.angle_alpha   90.00
_cell.angle_beta   90.00
_cell.angle_gamma   90.00
#
_symmetry.space_group_name_H-M   'P 1'
#
loop_
_entity.id
_entity.type
_entity.pdbx_description
1 polymer ?
#
loop_
_entity_poly.entity_id
_entity_poly.type
_entity_poly.pdbx_seq_one_letter_code
_entity_poly.pdbx_strand_id
1 'polypeptide(L)'
;IPIDEELPDEESGRRNKDILYYQWVPFILLFQAFLFYFPRIVWRTLNVKSGIDLVNLVDAAVKYEQVEQYESRDRIMSYLIINIERYISARAHLIRHRIDKQYSWTRRFFHLFFFCSNRHYGNYLVIVYFLVKLLWLVNALAQLFLLNAILGNDYYLFGFEVIEKLFKNQRWTENRHFPKVTYWYV
;
A
#
# COMPACT_ATOMS: atom_id res chain seq x y z
N ILE A 1 11.71 -15.90 31.82
CA ILE A 1 11.84 -15.92 33.29
C ILE A 1 13.06 -15.06 33.59
N PRO A 2 12.98 -14.03 34.44
CA PRO A 2 14.15 -13.25 34.86
C PRO A 2 15.21 -14.17 35.45
N ILE A 3 16.49 -13.83 35.29
CA ILE A 3 17.61 -14.69 35.72
C ILE A 3 17.57 -14.93 37.24
N ASP A 4 16.96 -14.00 37.97
CA ASP A 4 16.89 -13.97 39.43
C ASP A 4 15.75 -14.84 40.01
N GLU A 5 14.90 -15.43 39.16
CA GLU A 5 13.72 -16.20 39.55
C GLU A 5 13.97 -17.71 39.34
N GLU A 6 13.83 -18.51 40.40
CA GLU A 6 14.03 -19.97 40.33
C GLU A 6 13.08 -20.63 39.31
N LEU A 7 13.63 -21.55 38.51
CA LEU A 7 12.87 -22.27 37.49
C LEU A 7 11.81 -23.17 38.17
N PRO A 8 10.51 -23.00 37.89
CA PRO A 8 9.47 -23.82 38.53
C PRO A 8 9.70 -25.30 38.22
N ASP A 9 9.68 -26.19 39.22
CA ASP A 9 9.93 -27.63 39.05
C ASP A 9 8.85 -28.34 38.22
N GLU A 10 7.64 -27.77 38.17
CA GLU A 10 6.54 -28.30 37.38
C GLU A 10 6.73 -28.03 35.87
N GLU A 11 6.79 -29.12 35.11
CA GLU A 11 6.95 -29.12 33.65
C GLU A 11 5.79 -28.43 32.91
N SER A 12 4.59 -28.37 33.51
CA SER A 12 3.42 -27.65 33.00
C SER A 12 3.61 -26.12 33.07
N GLY A 13 4.21 -25.61 34.15
CA GLY A 13 4.52 -24.20 34.35
C GLY A 13 5.66 -23.70 33.44
N ARG A 14 6.57 -24.60 33.06
CA ARG A 14 7.63 -24.32 32.07
C ARG A 14 7.08 -24.26 30.64
N ARG A 15 6.27 -25.24 30.22
CA ARG A 15 5.66 -25.29 28.87
C ARG A 15 4.77 -24.09 28.53
N ASN A 16 4.07 -23.53 29.51
CA ASN A 16 3.26 -22.31 29.32
C ASN A 16 4.09 -21.04 29.03
N LYS A 17 5.41 -21.09 29.20
CA LYS A 17 6.34 -19.97 28.95
C LYS A 17 7.23 -20.22 27.73
N ASP A 18 6.97 -21.27 26.95
CA ASP A 18 7.74 -21.59 25.75
C ASP A 18 7.48 -20.57 24.63
N ILE A 19 8.55 -20.11 24.02
CA ILE A 19 8.52 -19.00 23.06
C ILE A 19 8.25 -19.53 21.64
N LEU A 20 7.01 -19.97 21.39
CA LEU A 20 6.61 -20.56 20.10
C LEU A 20 6.40 -19.51 18.99
N TYR A 21 6.27 -18.23 19.33
CA TYR A 21 5.93 -17.19 18.35
C TYR A 21 7.06 -16.93 17.32
N TYR A 22 8.33 -17.14 17.67
CA TYR A 22 9.48 -16.91 16.77
C TYR A 22 9.44 -17.79 15.51
N GLN A 23 8.82 -18.97 15.57
CA GLN A 23 8.67 -19.86 14.42
C GLN A 23 7.77 -19.27 13.33
N TRP A 24 6.80 -18.46 13.74
CA TRP A 24 5.82 -17.85 12.83
C TRP A 24 6.23 -16.46 12.33
N VAL A 25 7.17 -15.80 13.01
CA VAL A 25 7.68 -14.47 12.63
C VAL A 25 8.10 -14.40 11.16
N PRO A 26 8.90 -15.34 10.58
CA PRO A 26 9.29 -15.27 9.17
C PRO A 26 8.10 -15.32 8.21
N PHE A 27 7.08 -16.13 8.49
CA PHE A 27 5.89 -16.24 7.65
C PHE A 27 5.02 -14.98 7.72
N ILE A 28 4.90 -14.40 8.92
CA ILE A 28 4.18 -13.14 9.11
C ILE A 28 4.92 -12.00 8.39
N LEU A 29 6.24 -11.90 8.51
CA LEU A 29 7.05 -10.91 7.80
C LEU A 29 6.93 -11.06 6.27
N LEU A 30 6.88 -12.28 5.76
CA LEU A 30 6.66 -12.54 4.33
C LEU A 30 5.28 -12.06 3.88
N PHE A 31 4.24 -12.31 4.70
CA PHE A 31 2.90 -11.79 4.46
C PHE A 31 2.84 -10.25 4.53
N GLN A 32 3.55 -9.65 5.49
CA GLN A 32 3.68 -8.19 5.59
C GLN A 32 4.36 -7.59 4.36
N ALA A 33 5.44 -8.21 3.87
CA ALA A 33 6.09 -7.79 2.62
C ALA A 33 5.15 -7.89 1.42
N PHE A 34 4.34 -8.94 1.35
CA PHE A 34 3.31 -9.08 0.32
C PHE A 34 2.26 -7.97 0.40
N LEU A 35 1.76 -7.64 1.60
CA LEU A 35 0.84 -6.53 1.83
C LEU A 35 1.43 -5.17 1.42
N PHE A 36 2.73 -4.93 1.63
CA PHE A 36 3.41 -3.74 1.11
C PHE A 36 3.48 -3.69 -0.43
N TYR A 37 3.53 -4.84 -1.09
CA TYR A 37 3.49 -4.92 -2.55
C TYR A 37 2.07 -4.78 -3.12
N PHE A 38 1.04 -5.10 -2.33
CA PHE A 38 -0.35 -5.12 -2.78
C PHE A 38 -0.84 -3.81 -3.41
N PRO A 39 -0.64 -2.61 -2.81
CA PRO A 39 -1.08 -1.35 -3.43
C PRO A 39 -0.46 -1.10 -4.81
N ARG A 40 0.77 -1.59 -5.05
CA ARG A 40 1.44 -1.48 -6.36
C ARG A 40 0.77 -2.38 -7.40
N ILE A 41 0.36 -3.60 -7.02
CA ILE A 41 -0.41 -4.49 -7.91
C ILE A 41 -1.72 -3.80 -8.29
N VAL A 42 -2.46 -3.27 -7.30
CA VAL A 42 -3.74 -2.58 -7.52
C VAL A 42 -3.58 -1.43 -8.50
N TRP A 43 -2.56 -0.58 -8.32
CA TRP A 43 -2.25 0.49 -9.27
C TRP A 43 -1.99 -0.02 -10.69
N ARG A 44 -1.13 -1.05 -10.83
CA ARG A 44 -0.76 -1.58 -12.15
C ARG A 44 -1.97 -2.18 -12.87
N THR A 45 -2.80 -2.95 -12.17
CA THR A 45 -4.00 -3.56 -12.75
C THR A 45 -5.05 -2.51 -13.15
N LEU A 46 -5.23 -1.46 -12.35
CA LEU A 46 -6.22 -0.42 -12.63
C LEU A 46 -5.75 0.57 -13.70
N ASN A 47 -4.45 0.88 -13.77
CA ASN A 47 -3.86 1.74 -14.79
C ASN A 47 -4.01 1.10 -16.19
N VAL A 48 -3.70 -0.19 -16.33
CA VAL A 48 -3.88 -0.94 -17.59
C VAL A 48 -5.34 -0.94 -18.05
N LYS A 49 -6.29 -1.04 -17.11
CA LYS A 49 -7.73 -1.00 -17.42
C LYS A 49 -8.24 0.36 -17.90
N SER A 50 -7.48 1.43 -17.72
CA SER A 50 -7.85 2.78 -18.15
C SER A 50 -7.74 2.99 -19.67
N GLY A 51 -7.10 2.05 -20.39
CA GLY A 51 -6.95 2.12 -21.85
C GLY A 51 -6.02 3.23 -22.36
N ILE A 52 -5.39 3.96 -21.43
CA ILE A 52 -4.41 5.02 -21.70
C ILE A 52 -3.22 4.71 -20.82
N ASP A 53 -2.09 4.40 -21.44
CA ASP A 53 -0.85 4.20 -20.72
C ASP A 53 -0.20 5.55 -20.40
N LEU A 54 -0.73 6.21 -19.36
CA LEU A 54 -0.29 7.53 -18.94
C LEU A 54 1.21 7.54 -18.57
N VAL A 55 1.71 6.44 -18.01
CA VAL A 55 3.12 6.31 -17.61
C VAL A 55 4.01 6.32 -18.84
N ASN A 56 3.70 5.50 -19.84
CA ASN A 56 4.46 5.48 -21.08
C ASN A 56 4.32 6.78 -21.88
N LEU A 57 3.17 7.47 -21.81
CA LEU A 57 2.99 8.79 -22.43
C LEU A 57 3.89 9.85 -21.77
N VAL A 58 3.92 9.90 -20.44
CA VAL A 58 4.76 10.83 -19.68
C VAL A 58 6.24 10.51 -19.90
N ASP A 59 6.63 9.23 -19.87
CA ASP A 59 8.00 8.81 -20.16
C ASP A 59 8.42 9.17 -21.60
N ALA A 60 7.51 9.04 -22.57
CA ALA A 60 7.77 9.46 -23.95
C ALA A 60 7.92 10.99 -24.06
N ALA A 61 7.14 11.77 -23.32
CA ALA A 61 7.26 13.22 -23.26
C ALA A 61 8.58 13.68 -22.62
N VAL A 62 9.00 13.03 -21.53
CA VAL A 62 10.30 13.30 -20.89
C VAL A 62 11.45 12.92 -21.84
N LYS A 63 11.35 11.78 -22.53
CA LYS A 63 12.34 11.37 -23.54
C LYS A 63 12.40 12.32 -24.73
N TYR A 64 11.27 12.89 -25.15
CA TYR A 64 11.22 13.87 -26.24
C TYR A 64 12.09 15.10 -25.94
N GLU A 65 12.05 15.58 -24.68
CA GLU A 65 12.88 16.70 -24.23
C GLU A 65 14.38 16.38 -24.24
N GLN A 66 14.73 15.13 -23.88
CA GLN A 66 16.12 14.68 -23.73
C GLN A 66 16.83 14.33 -25.04
N VAL A 67 16.10 13.97 -26.09
CA VAL A 67 16.70 13.55 -27.37
C VAL A 67 17.15 14.79 -28.15
N GLU A 68 18.39 14.84 -28.66
CA GLU A 68 18.89 15.94 -29.50
C GLU A 68 18.67 15.71 -31.00
N GLN A 69 18.62 14.44 -31.43
CA GLN A 69 18.51 14.07 -32.84
C GLN A 69 17.09 14.31 -33.39
N TYR A 70 17.00 15.07 -34.47
CA TYR A 70 15.73 15.49 -35.08
C TYR A 70 14.83 14.31 -35.51
N GLU A 71 15.39 13.29 -36.16
CA GLU A 71 14.64 12.14 -36.66
C GLU A 71 13.98 11.32 -35.53
N SER A 72 14.67 11.22 -34.38
CA SER A 72 14.14 10.54 -33.19
C SER A 72 13.07 11.36 -32.48
N ARG A 73 13.19 12.71 -32.49
CA ARG A 73 12.15 13.62 -31.98
C ARG A 73 10.86 13.50 -32.77
N ASP A 74 10.94 13.46 -34.10
CA ASP A 74 9.76 13.40 -34.96
C ASP A 74 8.96 12.09 -34.75
N ARG A 75 9.66 10.97 -34.56
CA ARG A 75 9.04 9.69 -34.17
C ARG A 75 8.30 9.77 -32.83
N ILE A 76 8.93 10.35 -31.81
CA ILE A 76 8.32 10.46 -30.48
C ILE A 76 7.13 11.43 -30.52
N MET A 77 7.26 12.54 -31.25
CA MET A 77 6.17 13.50 -31.45
C MET A 77 4.97 12.83 -32.13
N SER A 78 5.21 12.10 -33.22
CA SER A 78 4.17 11.35 -33.93
C SER A 78 3.48 10.34 -33.00
N TYR A 79 4.25 9.61 -32.18
CA TYR A 79 3.70 8.71 -31.17
C TYR A 79 2.81 9.44 -30.15
N LEU A 80 3.25 10.58 -29.62
CA LEU A 80 2.47 11.39 -28.66
C LEU A 80 1.17 11.91 -29.29
N ILE A 81 1.23 12.44 -30.52
CA ILE A 81 0.07 12.95 -31.26
C ILE A 81 -0.97 11.83 -31.43
N ILE A 82 -0.56 10.66 -31.96
CA ILE A 82 -1.46 9.53 -32.20
C ILE A 82 -2.16 9.09 -30.90
N ASN A 83 -1.43 9.04 -29.78
CA ASN A 83 -1.99 8.65 -28.49
C ASN A 83 -2.98 9.69 -27.93
N ILE A 84 -2.66 10.98 -28.05
CA ILE A 84 -3.54 12.07 -27.61
C ILE A 84 -4.78 12.15 -28.50
N GLU A 85 -4.62 12.02 -29.81
CA GLU A 85 -5.73 12.01 -30.78
C GLU A 85 -6.68 10.84 -30.52
N ARG A 86 -6.15 9.64 -30.25
CA ARG A 86 -6.94 8.47 -29.83
C ARG A 86 -7.72 8.74 -28.55
N TYR A 87 -7.13 9.44 -27.57
CA TYR A 87 -7.83 9.80 -26.34
C TYR A 87 -8.94 10.83 -26.57
N ILE A 88 -8.67 11.88 -27.33
CA ILE A 88 -9.63 12.95 -27.61
C ILE A 88 -10.79 12.41 -28.45
N SER A 89 -10.51 11.64 -29.50
CA SER A 89 -11.54 11.05 -30.38
C SER A 89 -12.44 10.07 -29.62
N ALA A 90 -11.87 9.20 -28.78
CA ALA A 90 -12.64 8.31 -27.91
C ALA A 90 -13.57 9.10 -26.96
N ARG A 91 -13.10 10.23 -26.42
CA ARG A 91 -13.90 11.11 -25.56
C ARG A 91 -14.97 11.88 -26.33
N ALA A 92 -14.66 12.37 -27.53
CA ALA A 92 -15.57 13.14 -28.36
C ALA A 92 -16.79 12.32 -28.78
N HIS A 93 -16.59 11.04 -29.14
CA HIS A 93 -17.68 10.11 -29.46
C HIS A 93 -18.65 9.90 -28.28
N LEU A 94 -18.12 9.82 -27.06
CA LEU A 94 -18.92 9.66 -25.84
C LEU A 94 -19.68 10.94 -25.45
N ILE A 95 -19.09 12.11 -25.65
CA ILE A 95 -19.75 13.40 -25.38
C ILE A 95 -20.91 13.60 -26.37
N ARG A 96 -20.69 13.29 -27.65
CA ARG A 96 -21.72 13.36 -28.70
C ARG A 96 -22.94 12.51 -28.33
N HIS A 97 -22.73 11.28 -27.88
CA HIS A 97 -23.79 10.34 -27.54
C HIS A 97 -24.55 10.68 -26.23
N ARG A 98 -24.03 11.61 -25.41
CA ARG A 98 -24.67 12.07 -24.16
C ARG A 98 -25.61 13.26 -24.35
N ILE A 99 -25.40 14.09 -25.37
CA ILE A 99 -26.31 15.22 -25.65
C ILE A 99 -27.71 14.68 -26.02
N ASP A 100 -27.80 13.50 -26.62
CA ASP A 100 -29.06 12.88 -27.06
C ASP A 100 -29.85 12.12 -25.97
N LYS A 101 -29.31 11.94 -24.75
CA LYS A 101 -29.98 11.16 -23.69
C LYS A 101 -29.93 11.87 -22.34
N GLN A 102 -30.87 12.78 -22.11
CA GLN A 102 -31.07 13.39 -20.79
C GLN A 102 -32.54 13.33 -20.32
N TYR A 103 -32.89 12.28 -19.58
CA TYR A 103 -33.86 12.30 -18.47
C TYR A 103 -33.49 11.23 -17.42
N SER A 104 -33.25 11.66 -16.18
CA SER A 104 -33.91 11.25 -14.92
C SER A 104 -33.01 11.40 -13.69
N TRP A 105 -33.63 11.87 -12.62
CA TRP A 105 -33.06 12.39 -11.37
C TRP A 105 -32.55 11.28 -10.41
N THR A 106 -32.82 10.00 -10.72
CA THR A 106 -32.67 8.87 -9.79
C THR A 106 -31.23 8.37 -9.61
N ARG A 107 -30.28 8.83 -10.43
CA ARG A 107 -28.86 8.41 -10.35
C ARG A 107 -28.02 9.14 -9.30
N ARG A 108 -28.49 10.25 -8.71
CA ARG A 108 -27.69 11.07 -7.78
C ARG A 108 -27.43 10.39 -6.43
N PHE A 109 -28.39 9.61 -5.91
CA PHE A 109 -28.25 8.92 -4.63
C PHE A 109 -27.34 7.69 -4.70
N PHE A 110 -27.37 6.94 -5.82
CA PHE A 110 -26.49 5.79 -6.03
C PHE A 110 -25.02 6.16 -6.30
N HIS A 111 -24.75 7.42 -6.67
CA HIS A 111 -23.42 7.93 -7.03
C HIS A 111 -22.57 8.35 -5.81
N LEU A 112 -23.18 8.52 -4.64
CA LEU A 112 -22.49 8.83 -3.38
C LEU A 112 -21.85 7.60 -2.73
N PHE A 113 -22.50 6.43 -2.84
CA PHE A 113 -22.01 5.18 -2.27
C PHE A 113 -21.22 4.32 -3.28
N PHE A 114 -21.50 4.47 -4.58
CA PHE A 114 -20.78 3.77 -5.65
C PHE A 114 -19.86 4.73 -6.43
N PHE A 115 -18.88 5.31 -5.74
CA PHE A 115 -17.89 6.24 -6.29
C PHE A 115 -16.96 5.61 -7.36
N CYS A 116 -17.17 4.35 -7.74
CA CYS A 116 -16.29 3.55 -8.60
C CYS A 116 -16.90 3.05 -9.93
N SER A 117 -18.09 3.49 -10.37
CA SER A 117 -18.59 3.12 -11.73
C SER A 117 -19.21 4.26 -12.51
N ASN A 118 -18.39 5.25 -12.81
CA ASN A 118 -18.55 5.98 -14.05
C ASN A 118 -17.25 5.89 -14.85
N ARG A 119 -17.13 4.79 -15.60
CA ARG A 119 -16.04 4.37 -16.51
C ARG A 119 -15.74 5.38 -17.64
N HIS A 120 -16.32 6.57 -17.61
CA HIS A 120 -16.33 7.54 -18.72
C HIS A 120 -15.92 8.97 -18.34
N TYR A 121 -15.32 9.17 -17.15
CA TYR A 121 -14.79 10.47 -16.75
C TYR A 121 -13.27 10.44 -16.68
N GLY A 122 -12.61 11.45 -17.23
CA GLY A 122 -11.16 11.68 -17.10
C GLY A 122 -10.67 11.77 -15.64
N ASN A 123 -11.60 11.86 -14.68
CA ASN A 123 -11.34 11.77 -13.25
C ASN A 123 -11.08 10.34 -12.76
N TYR A 124 -11.33 9.29 -13.55
CA TYR A 124 -11.12 7.90 -13.13
C TYR A 124 -9.67 7.66 -12.70
N LEU A 125 -8.69 8.06 -13.52
CA LEU A 125 -7.27 7.92 -13.20
C LEU A 125 -6.89 8.69 -11.94
N VAL A 126 -7.40 9.91 -11.79
CA VAL A 126 -7.15 10.75 -10.61
C VAL A 126 -7.73 10.10 -9.34
N ILE A 127 -8.98 9.62 -9.39
CA ILE A 127 -9.63 8.95 -8.27
C ILE A 127 -8.91 7.65 -7.92
N VAL A 128 -8.55 6.83 -8.90
CA VAL A 128 -7.77 5.60 -8.69
C VAL A 128 -6.41 5.92 -8.08
N TYR A 129 -5.75 6.98 -8.52
CA TYR A 129 -4.48 7.42 -7.96
C TYR A 129 -4.61 7.80 -6.48
N PHE A 130 -5.59 8.64 -6.14
CA PHE A 130 -5.87 9.00 -4.74
C PHE A 130 -6.26 7.79 -3.90
N LEU A 131 -7.07 6.87 -4.43
CA LEU A 131 -7.46 5.64 -3.74
C LEU A 131 -6.25 4.75 -3.47
N VAL A 132 -5.36 4.57 -4.45
CA VAL A 132 -4.12 3.83 -4.26
C VAL A 132 -3.24 4.50 -3.21
N LYS A 133 -3.11 5.83 -3.22
CA LYS A 133 -2.36 6.56 -2.19
C LYS A 133 -2.96 6.39 -0.79
N LEU A 134 -4.28 6.42 -0.68
CA LEU A 134 -4.98 6.11 0.56
C LEU A 134 -4.73 4.66 0.99
N LEU A 135 -4.74 3.72 0.06
CA LEU A 135 -4.47 2.30 0.32
C LEU A 135 -3.03 2.09 0.83
N TRP A 136 -2.04 2.83 0.29
CA TRP A 136 -0.68 2.85 0.82
C TRP A 136 -0.63 3.34 2.27
N LEU A 137 -1.38 4.41 2.60
CA LEU A 137 -1.44 4.96 3.95
C LEU A 137 -2.11 3.99 4.93
N VAL A 138 -3.27 3.44 4.55
CA VAL A 138 -3.99 2.45 5.36
C VAL A 138 -3.14 1.21 5.56
N ASN A 139 -2.45 0.74 4.53
CA ASN A 139 -1.53 -0.39 4.64
C ASN A 139 -0.38 -0.06 5.62
N ALA A 140 0.23 1.12 5.53
CA ALA A 140 1.27 1.52 6.48
C ALA A 140 0.78 1.54 7.94
N LEU A 141 -0.44 2.05 8.19
CA LEU A 141 -1.05 2.03 9.51
C LEU A 141 -1.34 0.60 9.98
N ALA A 142 -1.93 -0.24 9.12
CA ALA A 142 -2.22 -1.64 9.42
C ALA A 142 -0.94 -2.42 9.77
N GLN A 143 0.17 -2.16 9.07
CA GLN A 143 1.47 -2.77 9.35
C GLN A 143 2.02 -2.37 10.71
N LEU A 144 1.80 -1.13 11.13
CA LEU A 144 2.17 -0.65 12.47
C LEU A 144 1.35 -1.37 13.56
N PHE A 145 0.04 -1.53 13.35
CA PHE A 145 -0.81 -2.30 14.26
C PHE A 145 -0.44 -3.79 14.31
N LEU A 146 -0.14 -4.39 13.15
CA LEU A 146 0.25 -5.81 13.05
C LEU A 146 1.58 -6.05 13.79
N LEU A 147 2.54 -5.13 13.65
CA LEU A 147 3.79 -5.18 14.41
C LEU A 147 3.54 -5.04 15.92
N ASN A 148 2.63 -4.16 16.33
CA ASN A 148 2.25 -4.03 17.74
C ASN A 148 1.63 -5.32 18.29
N ALA A 149 0.79 -6.00 17.49
CA ALA A 149 0.18 -7.27 17.86
C ALA A 149 1.22 -8.41 17.95
N ILE A 150 2.20 -8.47 17.04
CA ILE A 150 3.29 -9.47 17.10
C ILE A 150 4.17 -9.27 18.35
N LEU A 151 4.42 -8.01 18.72
CA LEU A 151 5.23 -7.69 19.89
C LEU A 151 4.51 -7.95 21.23
N GLY A 152 3.20 -8.25 21.20
CA GLY A 152 2.42 -8.61 22.39
C GLY A 152 2.37 -7.50 23.44
N ASN A 153 2.41 -6.24 23.01
CA ASN A 153 2.47 -5.09 23.91
C ASN A 153 1.04 -4.59 24.21
N ASP A 154 0.69 -4.38 25.48
CA ASP A 154 -0.64 -3.91 25.91
C ASP A 154 -0.95 -2.45 25.48
N TYR A 155 0.01 -1.75 24.89
CA TYR A 155 -0.08 -0.34 24.56
C TYR A 155 -0.25 -0.12 23.05
N TYR A 156 -1.28 0.64 22.66
CA TYR A 156 -1.73 0.84 21.27
C TYR A 156 -0.71 1.54 20.32
N LEU A 157 0.41 2.08 20.81
CA LEU A 157 1.35 2.91 20.04
C LEU A 157 2.83 2.62 20.36
N PHE A 158 3.26 1.36 20.25
CA PHE A 158 4.66 0.94 20.47
C PHE A 158 5.71 1.84 19.78
N GLY A 159 5.47 2.27 18.53
CA GLY A 159 6.43 3.08 17.78
C GLY A 159 6.73 4.45 18.39
N PHE A 160 5.72 5.15 18.91
CA PHE A 160 5.91 6.45 19.56
C PHE A 160 6.62 6.31 20.90
N GLU A 161 6.30 5.26 21.64
CA GLU A 161 6.89 5.01 22.95
C GLU A 161 8.37 4.63 22.85
N VAL A 162 8.77 3.86 21.82
CA VAL A 162 10.18 3.58 21.54
C VAL A 162 10.95 4.86 21.27
N ILE A 163 10.39 5.77 20.46
CA ILE A 163 11.01 7.07 20.17
C ILE A 163 11.14 7.88 21.47
N GLU A 164 10.07 7.96 22.28
CA GLU A 164 10.09 8.67 23.56
C GLU A 164 11.11 8.08 24.55
N LYS A 165 11.21 6.74 24.64
CA LYS A 165 12.20 6.04 25.47
C LYS A 165 13.63 6.26 25.00
N LEU A 166 13.85 6.34 23.68
CA LEU A 166 15.13 6.70 23.08
C LEU A 166 15.53 8.13 23.45
N PHE A 167 14.59 9.08 23.35
CA PHE A 167 14.83 10.46 23.76
C PHE A 167 15.07 10.60 25.27
N LYS A 168 14.41 9.77 26.10
CA LYS A 168 14.62 9.74 27.56
C LYS A 168 15.87 8.97 28.00
N ASN A 169 16.67 8.45 27.06
CA ASN A 169 17.89 7.66 27.30
C ASN A 169 17.70 6.55 28.36
N GLN A 170 16.49 6.01 28.46
CA GLN A 170 16.18 4.93 29.40
C GLN A 170 16.77 3.63 28.86
N ARG A 171 17.43 2.87 29.73
CA ARG A 171 17.90 1.52 29.38
C ARG A 171 16.68 0.67 29.04
N TRP A 172 16.75 -0.06 27.92
CA TRP A 172 15.73 -1.01 27.50
C TRP A 172 15.24 -1.79 28.72
N THR A 173 13.99 -1.54 29.15
CA THR A 173 13.38 -2.33 30.22
C THR A 173 13.42 -3.78 29.77
N GLU A 174 13.67 -4.70 30.70
CA GLU A 174 13.61 -6.14 30.43
C GLU A 174 12.19 -6.50 29.99
N ASN A 175 11.93 -6.33 28.69
CA ASN A 175 10.66 -6.68 28.11
C ASN A 175 10.57 -8.20 28.21
N ARG A 176 9.57 -8.68 28.97
CA ARG A 176 9.26 -10.11 29.14
C ARG A 176 9.18 -10.86 27.81
N HIS A 177 8.86 -10.15 26.73
CA HIS A 177 8.75 -10.69 25.37
C HIS A 177 10.09 -10.90 24.65
N PHE A 178 11.13 -10.09 24.93
CA PHE A 178 12.44 -10.19 24.27
C PHE A 178 13.53 -10.53 25.29
N PRO A 179 13.54 -11.77 25.83
CA PRO A 179 14.61 -12.19 26.71
C PRO A 179 15.92 -12.28 25.91
N LYS A 180 16.95 -11.56 26.38
CA LYS A 180 18.30 -11.61 25.78
C LYS A 180 19.00 -12.95 26.00
N VAL A 181 18.52 -13.71 26.98
CA VAL A 181 19.04 -15.02 27.38
C VAL A 181 17.85 -15.96 27.49
N THR A 182 17.96 -17.13 26.87
CA THR A 182 16.94 -18.19 26.95
C THR A 182 17.58 -19.44 27.54
N TYR A 183 16.80 -20.20 28.31
CA TYR A 183 17.21 -21.51 28.80
C TYR A 183 16.84 -22.55 27.75
N TRP A 184 17.79 -23.41 27.36
CA TRP A 184 17.55 -24.57 26.50
C TRP A 184 17.66 -25.86 27.33
N TYR A 185 16.82 -26.85 27.01
CA TYR A 185 16.96 -28.18 27.57
C TYR A 185 18.07 -28.92 26.82
N VAL A 186 19.02 -29.52 27.56
CA VAL A 186 20.04 -30.45 27.04
C VAL A 186 19.51 -31.87 27.18
#